data_AF-A0A7W1MUE8-F1
#
_entry.id   AF-A0A7W1MUE8-F1
#
_cell.length_a   1.000
_cell.length_b   1.000
_cell.length_c   1.000
_cell.angle_alpha   90.00
_cell.angle_beta   90.00
_cell.angle_gamma   90.00
#
_symmetry.space_group_name_H-M   'P 1'
#
loop_
_entity.id
_entity.type
_entity.pdbx_description
1 polymer ?
#
loop_
_entity_poly.entity_id
_entity_poly.type
_entity_poly.pdbx_seq_one_letter_code
_entity_poly.pdbx_strand_id
1 'polypeptide(L)'
;MLAANDGRPSQHALGYIKHRLFDLQQDELAIVFEEFMLLKPIPTRQVVHLLFTLSGDDAFGALDADLKAGSAEIEQHAITLRIPDHQQFIASVFELLGSYGSSH
;
A
#
# COMPACT_ATOMS: atom_id res chain seq x y z
N MET A 1 10.20 -1.32 8.74
CA MET A 1 8.74 -1.09 8.65
C MET A 1 7.97 -2.32 8.12
N LEU A 2 8.52 -3.11 7.18
CA LEU A 2 7.91 -4.41 6.76
C LEU A 2 8.35 -5.61 7.62
N ALA A 3 9.54 -5.59 8.21
CA ALA A 3 10.05 -6.67 9.05
C ALA A 3 9.39 -6.79 10.44
N ALA A 4 8.66 -5.76 10.89
CA ALA A 4 8.13 -5.70 12.26
C ALA A 4 6.97 -6.68 12.52
N ASN A 5 6.37 -7.24 11.47
CA ASN A 5 5.26 -8.19 11.56
C ASN A 5 5.45 -9.33 10.54
N ASP A 6 6.70 -9.74 10.32
CA ASP A 6 7.08 -10.78 9.33
C ASP A 6 6.48 -10.52 7.93
N GLY A 7 6.47 -9.25 7.51
CA GLY A 7 5.89 -8.83 6.24
C GLY A 7 4.35 -8.85 6.15
N ARG A 8 3.62 -9.14 7.22
CA ARG A 8 2.14 -9.15 7.23
C ARG A 8 1.55 -7.78 7.57
N PRO A 9 0.32 -7.49 7.13
CA PRO A 9 -0.41 -6.31 7.59
C PRO A 9 -0.52 -6.29 9.12
N SER A 10 -0.35 -5.11 9.73
CA SER A 10 -0.50 -4.96 11.17
C SER A 10 -1.96 -5.17 11.60
N GLN A 11 -2.17 -5.52 12.87
CA GLN A 11 -3.50 -5.61 13.49
C GLN A 11 -4.33 -4.33 13.28
N HIS A 12 -3.68 -3.17 13.36
CA HIS A 12 -4.31 -1.88 13.07
C HIS A 12 -4.78 -1.78 11.62
N ALA A 13 -3.95 -2.18 10.65
CA ALA A 13 -4.32 -2.15 9.24
C ALA A 13 -5.50 -3.10 8.94
N LEU A 14 -5.49 -4.31 9.50
CA LEU A 14 -6.60 -5.25 9.38
C LEU A 14 -7.89 -4.70 9.98
N GLY A 15 -7.82 -4.09 11.17
CA GLY A 15 -8.98 -3.47 11.82
C GLY A 15 -9.54 -2.28 11.03
N TYR A 16 -8.68 -1.48 10.39
CA TYR A 16 -9.13 -0.41 9.51
C TYR A 16 -9.93 -0.97 8.32
N ILE A 17 -9.40 -1.97 7.61
CA ILE A 17 -10.09 -2.58 6.47
C ILE A 17 -11.40 -3.24 6.91
N LYS A 18 -11.43 -3.93 8.06
CA LYS A 18 -12.64 -4.50 8.63
C LYS A 18 -13.76 -3.45 8.78
N HIS A 19 -13.45 -2.30 9.39
CA HIS A 19 -14.44 -1.23 9.54
C HIS A 19 -14.95 -0.72 8.19
N ARG A 20 -14.06 -0.55 7.21
CA ARG A 20 -14.47 -0.13 5.85
C ARG A 20 -15.36 -1.17 5.16
N LEU A 21 -15.14 -2.46 5.39
CA LEU A 21 -16.00 -3.51 4.86
C LEU A 21 -17.41 -3.47 5.48
N PHE A 22 -17.52 -3.19 6.79
CA PHE A 22 -18.82 -2.96 7.43
C PHE A 22 -19.53 -1.71 6.88
N ASP A 23 -18.81 -0.61 6.67
CA ASP A 23 -19.39 0.60 6.06
C ASP A 23 -19.95 0.33 4.65
N LEU A 24 -19.37 -0.64 3.94
CA LEU A 24 -19.77 -1.07 2.60
C LEU A 24 -20.78 -2.23 2.60
N GLN A 25 -21.30 -2.63 3.77
CA GLN A 25 -22.23 -3.75 3.95
C GLN A 25 -21.68 -5.10 3.45
N GLN A 26 -20.36 -5.28 3.55
CA GLN A 26 -19.64 -6.50 3.18
C GLN A 26 -19.31 -7.33 4.43
N ASP A 27 -20.33 -7.64 5.23
CA ASP A 27 -20.18 -8.20 6.58
C ASP A 27 -19.47 -9.55 6.59
N GLU A 28 -19.74 -10.43 5.62
CA GLU A 28 -19.08 -11.73 5.49
C GLU A 28 -17.57 -11.58 5.30
N LEU A 29 -17.13 -10.60 4.52
CA LEU A 29 -15.70 -10.31 4.34
C LEU A 29 -15.11 -9.66 5.59
N ALA A 30 -15.86 -8.78 6.27
CA ALA A 30 -15.41 -8.18 7.52
C ALA A 30 -15.13 -9.22 8.61
N ILE A 31 -15.96 -10.27 8.71
CA ILE A 31 -15.78 -11.39 9.64
C ILE A 31 -14.49 -12.16 9.34
N VAL A 32 -14.15 -12.39 8.06
CA VAL A 32 -12.88 -13.03 7.69
C VAL A 32 -11.67 -12.23 8.19
N PHE A 33 -11.71 -10.90 8.10
CA PHE A 33 -10.65 -10.04 8.64
C PHE A 33 -10.60 -10.09 10.17
N GLU A 34 -11.73 -10.21 10.84
CA GLU A 34 -11.78 -10.40 12.30
C GLU A 34 -11.14 -11.73 12.74
N GLU A 35 -11.38 -12.82 12.00
CA GLU A 35 -10.73 -14.10 12.27
C GLU A 35 -9.20 -14.04 12.13
N PHE A 36 -8.70 -13.33 11.10
CA PHE A 36 -7.25 -13.12 10.93
C PHE A 36 -6.64 -12.27 12.05
N MET A 37 -7.42 -11.39 12.67
CA MET A 37 -6.96 -10.60 13.81
C MET A 37 -6.88 -11.44 15.08
N LEU A 38 -7.81 -12.38 15.30
CA LEU A 38 -7.99 -13.08 16.58
C LEU A 38 -7.37 -14.49 16.64
N LEU A 39 -7.40 -15.24 15.53
CA LEU A 39 -7.22 -16.69 15.58
C LEU A 39 -5.97 -17.18 14.86
N LYS A 40 -5.60 -16.57 13.73
CA LYS A 40 -4.54 -17.10 12.87
C LYS A 40 -3.76 -15.98 12.17
N PRO A 41 -2.42 -16.01 12.19
CA PRO A 41 -1.63 -15.15 11.32
C PRO A 41 -1.89 -15.53 9.86
N ILE A 42 -2.05 -14.53 8.99
CA ILE A 42 -2.24 -14.72 7.54
C ILE A 42 -1.00 -15.45 6.98
N PRO A 43 -1.13 -16.56 6.23
CA PRO A 43 0.01 -17.21 5.59
C PRO A 43 0.76 -16.27 4.64
N THR A 44 2.09 -16.33 4.57
CA THR A 44 2.92 -15.50 3.66
C THR A 44 2.46 -15.61 2.21
N ARG A 45 2.06 -16.81 1.77
CA ARG A 45 1.52 -17.08 0.41
C ARG A 45 0.19 -16.41 0.09
N GLN A 46 -0.52 -15.89 1.10
CA GLN A 46 -1.76 -15.12 0.91
C GLN A 46 -1.52 -13.61 0.97
N VAL A 47 -0.26 -13.21 1.15
CA VAL A 47 0.15 -11.80 1.17
C VAL A 47 0.89 -11.53 -0.14
N VAL A 48 0.58 -10.39 -0.74
CA VAL A 48 1.33 -9.83 -1.86
C VAL A 48 1.66 -8.39 -1.49
N HIS A 49 2.93 -8.00 -1.61
CA HIS A 49 3.34 -6.60 -1.45
C HIS A 49 3.27 -5.88 -2.78
N LEU A 50 2.61 -4.73 -2.78
CA LEU A 50 2.57 -3.83 -3.93
C LEU A 50 3.33 -2.56 -3.56
N LEU A 51 4.40 -2.27 -4.29
CA LEU A 51 5.14 -1.02 -4.19
C LEU A 51 4.71 -0.09 -5.33
N PHE A 52 4.13 1.05 -4.98
CA PHE A 52 3.80 2.09 -5.95
C PHE A 52 4.87 3.17 -5.91
N THR A 53 5.49 3.46 -7.06
CA THR A 53 6.45 4.55 -7.18
C THR A 53 5.97 5.59 -8.18
N LEU A 54 6.11 6.86 -7.83
CA LEU A 54 5.86 7.99 -8.71
C LEU A 54 7.22 8.69 -8.90
N SER A 55 7.70 8.77 -10.14
CA SER A 55 9.04 9.32 -10.40
C SER A 55 9.10 10.11 -11.71
N GLY A 56 9.98 11.11 -11.76
CA GLY A 56 10.33 11.81 -13.02
C GLY A 56 11.21 10.96 -13.94
N ASP A 57 12.14 10.22 -13.32
CA ASP A 57 13.08 9.34 -14.01
C ASP A 57 12.52 7.93 -14.19
N ASP A 58 13.02 7.24 -15.21
CA ASP A 58 12.72 5.83 -15.44
C ASP A 58 13.55 4.97 -14.48
N ALA A 59 13.06 4.82 -13.25
CA ALA A 59 13.66 4.00 -12.21
C ALA A 59 13.23 2.53 -12.29
N PHE A 60 12.43 2.14 -13.29
CA PHE A 60 11.82 0.81 -13.35
C PHE A 60 12.87 -0.30 -13.35
N GLY A 61 13.91 -0.18 -14.17
CA GLY A 61 14.94 -1.22 -14.29
C GLY A 61 15.73 -1.45 -13.00
N ALA A 62 16.04 -0.39 -12.26
CA ALA A 62 16.74 -0.51 -10.98
C ALA A 62 15.83 -1.11 -9.90
N LEU A 63 14.55 -0.74 -9.88
CA LEU A 63 13.58 -1.20 -8.90
C LEU A 63 13.19 -2.67 -9.11
N ASP A 64 12.97 -3.08 -10.37
CA ASP A 64 12.69 -4.48 -10.73
C ASP A 64 13.88 -5.40 -10.38
N ALA A 65 15.10 -4.93 -10.60
CA ALA A 65 16.31 -5.67 -10.22
C ALA A 65 16.43 -5.84 -8.70
N ASP A 66 16.14 -4.79 -7.92
CA ASP A 66 16.19 -4.83 -6.46
C ASP A 66 15.12 -5.79 -5.88
N LEU A 67 13.89 -5.72 -6.40
CA LEU A 67 12.80 -6.62 -6.01
C LEU A 67 13.09 -8.09 -6.34
N LYS A 68 13.74 -8.37 -7.47
CA LYS A 68 14.15 -9.75 -7.85
C LYS A 68 15.34 -10.26 -7.05
N ALA A 69 16.24 -9.37 -6.63
CA ALA A 69 17.41 -9.74 -5.84
C ALA A 69 17.04 -10.10 -4.39
N GLY A 70 15.93 -9.57 -3.88
CA GLY A 70 15.35 -9.96 -2.60
C GLY A 70 14.70 -11.34 -2.68
N SER A 71 15.26 -12.35 -2.01
CA SER A 71 14.56 -13.62 -1.75
C SER A 71 13.41 -13.38 -0.78
N ALA A 72 12.29 -12.86 -1.27
CA ALA A 72 11.12 -12.59 -0.44
C ALA A 72 10.24 -13.85 -0.32
N GLU A 73 9.94 -14.25 0.92
CA GLU A 73 8.96 -15.31 1.21
C GLU A 73 7.53 -14.88 0.82
N ILE A 74 7.33 -13.58 0.59
CA ILE A 74 6.09 -12.93 0.19
C ILE A 74 6.28 -12.41 -1.23
N GLU A 75 5.33 -12.68 -2.12
CA GLU A 75 5.34 -12.18 -3.49
C GLU A 75 5.30 -10.64 -3.50
N GLN A 76 6.11 -10.01 -4.36
CA GLN A 76 6.21 -8.54 -4.44
C GLN A 76 6.09 -8.08 -5.89
N HIS A 77 5.31 -7.03 -6.12
CA HIS A 77 5.22 -6.33 -7.40
C HIS A 77 5.50 -4.85 -7.22
N ALA A 78 6.18 -4.25 -8.20
CA ALA A 78 6.27 -2.80 -8.31
C ALA A 78 5.42 -2.28 -9.47
N ILE A 79 4.72 -1.19 -9.21
CA ILE A 79 4.00 -0.41 -10.20
C ILE A 79 4.61 0.99 -10.20
N THR A 80 5.30 1.33 -11.29
CA THR A 80 5.96 2.62 -11.46
C THR A 80 5.15 3.51 -12.39
N LEU A 81 4.70 4.65 -11.88
CA LEU A 81 4.09 5.72 -12.67
C LEU A 81 5.14 6.79 -12.94
N ARG A 82 5.59 6.87 -14.19
CA ARG A 82 6.49 7.94 -14.62
C ARG A 82 5.71 9.23 -14.87
N ILE A 83 6.08 10.30 -14.19
CA ILE A 83 5.53 11.65 -14.35
C ILE A 83 6.70 12.54 -14.79
N PRO A 84 6.91 12.76 -16.11
CA PRO A 84 8.08 13.49 -16.62
C PRO A 84 8.33 14.83 -15.91
N ASP A 85 7.25 15.57 -15.63
CA ASP A 85 7.28 16.84 -14.90
C ASP A 85 6.94 16.66 -13.40
N HIS A 86 7.44 15.60 -12.76
CA HIS A 86 7.11 15.23 -11.38
C HIS A 86 7.22 16.40 -10.40
N GLN A 87 8.26 17.23 -10.52
CA GLN A 87 8.44 18.41 -9.67
C GLN A 87 7.27 19.40 -9.80
N GLN A 88 6.81 19.65 -11.02
CA GLN A 88 5.68 20.54 -11.29
C GLN A 88 4.36 19.91 -10.82
N PHE A 89 4.17 18.61 -11.03
CA PHE A 89 3.02 17.87 -10.52
C PHE A 89 2.87 18.01 -9.00
N ILE A 90 3.96 17.79 -8.24
CA ILE A 90 3.95 17.94 -6.79
C ILE A 90 3.61 19.39 -6.39
N ALA A 91 4.22 20.38 -7.03
CA ALA A 91 3.93 21.79 -6.77
C ALA A 91 2.43 22.11 -6.96
N SER A 92 1.84 21.68 -8.08
CA SER A 92 0.42 21.91 -8.37
C SER A 92 -0.52 21.23 -7.37
N VAL A 93 -0.19 20.05 -6.86
CA VAL A 93 -0.99 19.37 -5.82
C VAL A 93 -0.97 20.17 -4.51
N PHE A 94 0.19 20.68 -4.10
CA PHE A 94 0.30 21.48 -2.88
C PHE A 94 -0.40 22.84 -3.01
N GLU A 95 -0.29 23.51 -4.17
CA GLU A 95 -1.03 24.74 -4.45
C GLU A 95 -2.54 24.52 -4.40
N LEU A 96 -3.03 23.43 -5.01
CA LEU A 96 -4.44 23.06 -4.95
C LEU A 96 -4.89 22.86 -3.49
N LEU A 97 -4.18 22.06 -2.70
CA LEU A 97 -4.55 21.82 -1.30
C LEU A 97 -4.47 23.10 -0.44
N GLY A 98 -3.48 23.96 -0.67
CA GLY A 98 -3.38 25.26 0.02
C GLY A 98 -4.53 26.21 -0.31
N SER A 99 -5.01 26.19 -1.56
CA SER A 99 -6.19 26.96 -1.99
C SER A 99 -7.50 26.39 -1.41
N TYR A 100 -7.61 25.07 -1.26
CA TYR A 100 -8.74 24.42 -0.59
C TYR A 100 -8.79 24.73 0.92
N GLY A 101 -7.63 24.80 1.59
CA GLY A 101 -7.54 25.15 3.02
C GLY A 101 -7.83 26.63 3.33
N SER A 102 -7.87 27.50 2.32
CA SER A 102 -8.16 28.94 2.46
C SER A 102 -9.62 29.31 2.14
N SER A 103 -10.45 28.31 1.79
CA SER A 103 -11.85 28.48 1.39
C SER A 103 -12.87 28.08 2.48
N HIS A 104 -12.43 27.96 3.74
CA HIS A 104 -13.27 27.68 4.91
C HIS A 104 -12.99 28.65 6.06
#